data_AF-A0A933X2E6-F1
#
_entry.id   AF-A0A933X2E6-F1
#
_cell.length_a   1.000
_cell.length_b   1.000
_cell.length_c   1.000
_cell.angle_alpha   90.00
_cell.angle_beta   90.00
_cell.angle_gamma   90.00
#
_symmetry.space_group_name_H-M   'P 1'
#
loop_
_entity.id
_entity.type
_entity.pdbx_description
1 polymer ?
#
loop_
_entity_poly.entity_id
_entity_poly.type
_entity_poly.pdbx_seq_one_letter_code
_entity_poly.pdbx_strand_id
1 'polypeptide(L)'
;MLDRDEALHLLEYDRWANTRLGQTLAARREPLPEAERLFAHVVAASELWLVRVEGGDYAPLPVWPAEVRPGDALERFTRLSTRWSERMRAATPAELARRVTFQNSKGEACSDPLEAIVRHLVHHGTHHRGHIASLLRASGATPENLDYIVWRRACAKEASASRGGAAPTSSAWKHFVIESTYLVPLEKLDTLLAAHRAHLGTAFERGLLLASGPQEPRTGGVILARAKDRAEIDALLAADPFQRAGFSRYRVTEFVPVKTSESFAAWTTHA
;
A
#
# COMPACT_ATOMS: atom_id res chain seq x y z
N MET A 1 -23.40 16.86 -1.32
CA MET A 1 -22.72 16.44 -2.56
C MET A 1 -21.44 15.78 -2.10
N LEU A 2 -21.17 14.55 -2.54
CA LEU A 2 -19.95 13.83 -2.27
C LEU A 2 -18.80 14.63 -2.90
N ASP A 3 -17.85 15.09 -2.10
CA ASP A 3 -16.65 15.67 -2.68
C ASP A 3 -15.68 14.57 -3.16
N ARG A 4 -14.59 14.98 -3.81
CA ARG A 4 -13.60 14.05 -4.35
C ARG A 4 -12.94 13.20 -3.28
N ASP A 5 -12.67 13.79 -2.11
CA ASP A 5 -11.95 13.13 -1.05
C ASP A 5 -12.86 12.11 -0.36
N GLU A 6 -14.14 12.44 -0.16
CA GLU A 6 -15.16 11.49 0.28
C GLU A 6 -15.35 10.34 -0.71
N ALA A 7 -15.36 10.63 -2.02
CA ALA A 7 -15.47 9.59 -3.06
C ALA A 7 -14.29 8.62 -3.02
N LEU A 8 -13.07 9.14 -2.94
CA LEU A 8 -11.85 8.34 -2.80
C LEU A 8 -11.87 7.52 -1.52
N HIS A 9 -12.29 8.12 -0.41
CA HIS A 9 -12.36 7.45 0.89
C HIS A 9 -13.34 6.26 0.88
N LEU A 10 -14.50 6.42 0.23
CA LEU A 10 -15.45 5.32 0.04
C LEU A 10 -14.89 4.20 -0.82
N LEU A 11 -14.21 4.54 -1.93
CA LEU A 11 -13.59 3.54 -2.82
C LEU A 11 -12.41 2.82 -2.17
N GLU A 12 -11.65 3.50 -1.30
CA GLU A 12 -10.58 2.89 -0.51
C GLU A 12 -11.12 1.84 0.47
N TYR A 13 -12.23 2.15 1.15
CA TYR A 13 -12.94 1.18 1.99
C TYR A 13 -13.43 -0.01 1.17
N ASP A 14 -14.10 0.24 0.04
CA ASP A 14 -14.61 -0.84 -0.81
C ASP A 14 -13.49 -1.74 -1.33
N ARG A 15 -12.38 -1.14 -1.77
CA ARG A 15 -11.17 -1.85 -2.16
C ARG A 15 -10.62 -2.70 -1.01
N TRP A 16 -10.47 -2.13 0.18
CA TRP A 16 -9.97 -2.85 1.36
C TRP A 16 -10.85 -4.07 1.68
N ALA A 17 -12.17 -3.89 1.75
CA ALA A 17 -13.10 -4.94 2.12
C ALA A 17 -13.16 -6.06 1.07
N ASN A 18 -13.27 -5.71 -0.22
CA ASN A 18 -13.37 -6.69 -1.30
C ASN A 18 -12.03 -7.42 -1.55
N THR A 19 -10.89 -6.77 -1.33
CA THR A 19 -9.57 -7.44 -1.44
C THR A 19 -9.45 -8.56 -0.41
N ARG A 20 -9.76 -8.27 0.86
CA ARG A 20 -9.68 -9.26 1.95
C ARG A 20 -10.66 -10.40 1.78
N LEU A 21 -11.88 -10.08 1.34
CA LEU A 21 -12.87 -11.10 1.07
C LEU A 21 -12.46 -12.00 -0.11
N GLY A 22 -11.98 -11.41 -1.20
CA GLY A 22 -11.49 -12.16 -2.36
C GLY A 22 -10.31 -13.06 -2.00
N GLN A 23 -9.36 -12.57 -1.18
CA GLN A 23 -8.25 -13.38 -0.66
C GLN A 23 -8.75 -14.55 0.20
N THR A 24 -9.73 -14.30 1.07
CA THR A 24 -10.35 -15.32 1.92
C THR A 24 -10.96 -16.42 1.06
N LEU A 25 -11.74 -16.07 0.03
CA LEU A 25 -12.36 -17.03 -0.87
C LEU A 25 -11.33 -17.79 -1.72
N ALA A 26 -10.32 -17.08 -2.25
CA ALA A 26 -9.27 -17.69 -3.08
C ALA A 26 -8.36 -18.66 -2.31
N ALA A 27 -8.19 -18.47 -1.00
CA ALA A 27 -7.36 -19.33 -0.16
C ALA A 27 -8.09 -20.59 0.35
N ARG A 28 -9.40 -20.73 0.11
CA ARG A 28 -10.18 -21.88 0.59
C ARG A 28 -9.79 -23.15 -0.15
N ARG A 29 -9.67 -24.25 0.60
CA ARG A 29 -9.55 -25.60 0.03
C ARG A 29 -10.87 -26.13 -0.52
N GLU A 30 -11.96 -25.86 0.19
CA GLU A 30 -13.31 -26.26 -0.18
C GLU A 30 -14.07 -25.06 -0.77
N PRO A 31 -14.51 -25.15 -2.04
CA PRO A 31 -15.28 -24.10 -2.70
C PRO A 31 -16.57 -23.77 -1.95
N LEU A 32 -16.99 -22.51 -2.02
CA LEU A 32 -18.32 -22.04 -1.60
C LEU A 32 -19.01 -21.41 -2.80
N PRO A 33 -19.64 -22.20 -3.70
CA PRO A 33 -20.10 -21.71 -5.00
C PRO A 33 -20.98 -20.46 -4.92
N GLU A 34 -21.91 -20.39 -3.97
CA GLU A 34 -22.77 -19.21 -3.83
C GLU A 34 -22.01 -17.97 -3.35
N ALA A 35 -21.03 -18.12 -2.44
CA ALA A 35 -20.19 -17.00 -2.02
C ALA A 35 -19.28 -16.50 -3.14
N GLU A 36 -18.74 -17.43 -3.92
CA GLU A 36 -17.89 -17.14 -5.08
C GLU A 36 -18.69 -16.44 -6.19
N ARG A 37 -19.92 -16.91 -6.45
CA ARG A 37 -20.87 -16.28 -7.38
C ARG A 37 -21.22 -14.86 -6.94
N LEU A 38 -21.46 -14.64 -5.66
CA LEU A 38 -21.73 -13.30 -5.11
C LEU A 38 -20.52 -12.38 -5.21
N PHE A 39 -19.31 -12.89 -4.95
CA PHE A 39 -18.09 -12.09 -5.12
C PHE A 39 -17.87 -11.73 -6.59
N ALA A 40 -18.00 -12.70 -7.50
CA ALA A 40 -17.90 -12.45 -8.94
C ALA A 40 -18.94 -11.42 -9.41
N HIS A 41 -20.15 -11.44 -8.85
CA HIS A 41 -21.19 -10.44 -9.10
C HIS A 41 -20.78 -9.04 -8.64
N VAL A 42 -20.20 -8.89 -7.45
CA VAL A 42 -19.69 -7.59 -6.96
C VAL A 42 -18.64 -7.03 -7.94
N VAL A 43 -17.72 -7.87 -8.43
CA VAL A 43 -16.70 -7.47 -9.40
C VAL A 43 -17.32 -7.08 -10.75
N ALA A 44 -18.26 -7.89 -11.26
CA ALA A 44 -18.95 -7.62 -12.50
C ALA A 44 -19.80 -6.33 -12.45
N ALA A 45 -20.48 -6.07 -11.33
CA ALA A 45 -21.22 -4.84 -11.10
C ALA A 45 -20.28 -3.61 -11.10
N SER A 46 -19.11 -3.72 -10.45
CA SER A 46 -18.10 -2.66 -10.48
C SER A 46 -17.62 -2.34 -11.90
N GLU A 47 -17.42 -3.35 -12.75
CA GLU A 47 -17.03 -3.15 -14.14
C GLU A 47 -18.13 -2.53 -14.98
N LEU A 48 -19.35 -3.06 -14.87
CA LEU A 48 -20.52 -2.56 -15.58
C LEU A 48 -20.71 -1.05 -15.33
N TRP A 49 -20.64 -0.64 -14.06
CA TRP A 49 -20.75 0.76 -13.69
C TRP A 49 -19.58 1.59 -14.20
N LEU A 50 -18.35 1.07 -14.19
CA LEU A 50 -17.20 1.81 -14.68
C LEU A 50 -17.35 2.10 -16.18
N VAL A 51 -17.73 1.09 -16.96
CA VAL A 51 -17.96 1.23 -18.41
C VAL A 51 -19.09 2.22 -18.69
N ARG A 52 -20.17 2.21 -17.91
CA ARG A 52 -21.23 3.24 -17.99
C ARG A 52 -20.70 4.65 -17.75
N VAL A 53 -19.87 4.83 -16.72
CA VAL A 53 -19.27 6.13 -16.36
C VAL A 53 -18.32 6.64 -17.46
N GLU A 54 -17.60 5.73 -18.10
CA GLU A 54 -16.65 5.99 -19.18
C GLU A 54 -17.32 6.13 -20.56
N GLY A 55 -18.61 5.79 -20.67
CA GLY A 55 -19.35 5.82 -21.95
C GLY A 55 -18.94 4.71 -22.92
N GLY A 56 -18.42 3.60 -22.42
CA GLY A 56 -18.07 2.43 -23.23
C GLY A 56 -19.27 1.52 -23.51
N ASP A 57 -19.06 0.49 -24.33
CA ASP A 57 -20.07 -0.54 -24.60
C ASP A 57 -20.19 -1.51 -23.41
N TYR A 58 -21.34 -1.47 -22.75
CA TYR A 58 -21.66 -2.32 -21.60
C TYR A 58 -22.64 -3.45 -21.93
N ALA A 59 -23.14 -3.56 -23.18
CA ALA A 59 -24.02 -4.65 -23.59
C ALA A 59 -23.41 -6.07 -23.40
N PRO A 60 -22.10 -6.31 -23.59
CA PRO A 60 -21.54 -7.65 -23.45
C PRO A 60 -21.21 -8.05 -22.00
N LEU A 61 -21.45 -7.19 -21.01
CA LEU A 61 -21.03 -7.44 -19.62
C LEU A 61 -22.14 -8.11 -18.81
N PRO A 62 -22.04 -9.42 -18.50
CA PRO A 62 -23.02 -10.08 -17.65
C PRO A 62 -22.84 -9.60 -16.21
N VAL A 63 -23.93 -9.18 -15.57
CA VAL A 63 -23.92 -8.83 -14.15
C VAL A 63 -23.79 -10.07 -13.25
N TRP A 64 -24.21 -11.24 -13.76
CA TRP A 64 -24.02 -12.54 -13.13
C TRP A 64 -23.19 -13.43 -14.06
N PRO A 65 -21.86 -13.44 -13.92
CA PRO A 65 -21.01 -14.29 -14.74
C PRO A 65 -21.19 -15.77 -14.36
N ALA A 66 -21.15 -16.67 -15.36
CA ALA A 66 -21.49 -18.08 -15.20
C ALA A 66 -20.53 -18.82 -14.25
N GLU A 67 -19.21 -18.61 -14.38
CA GLU A 67 -18.19 -19.19 -13.50
C GLU A 67 -16.95 -18.30 -13.48
N VAL A 68 -16.52 -17.85 -12.30
CA VAL A 68 -15.27 -17.07 -12.14
C VAL A 68 -14.57 -17.57 -10.89
N ARG A 69 -13.33 -18.04 -11.04
CA ARG A 69 -12.52 -18.44 -9.89
C ARG A 69 -12.28 -17.22 -9.00
N PRO A 70 -12.33 -17.35 -7.67
CA PRO A 70 -12.14 -16.20 -6.77
C PRO A 70 -10.82 -15.46 -6.98
N GLY A 71 -9.75 -16.16 -7.35
CA GLY A 71 -8.46 -15.55 -7.71
C GLY A 71 -8.57 -14.64 -8.93
N ASP A 72 -9.20 -15.11 -10.01
CA ASP A 72 -9.38 -14.34 -11.25
C ASP A 72 -10.31 -13.13 -11.01
N ALA A 73 -11.37 -13.33 -10.23
CA ALA A 73 -12.27 -12.25 -9.79
C ALA A 73 -11.50 -11.18 -8.98
N LEU A 74 -10.62 -11.60 -8.07
CA LEU A 74 -9.80 -10.70 -7.26
C LEU A 74 -8.79 -9.91 -8.10
N GLU A 75 -8.13 -10.57 -9.06
CA GLU A 75 -7.20 -9.91 -9.99
C GLU A 75 -7.92 -8.86 -10.84
N ARG A 76 -9.08 -9.23 -11.39
CA ARG A 76 -9.97 -8.31 -12.12
C ARG A 76 -10.40 -7.13 -11.24
N PHE A 77 -10.82 -7.39 -10.01
CA PHE A 77 -11.20 -6.34 -9.06
C PHE A 77 -10.03 -5.39 -8.73
N THR A 78 -8.82 -5.92 -8.61
CA THR A 78 -7.61 -5.10 -8.35
C THR A 78 -7.36 -4.08 -9.46
N ARG A 79 -7.55 -4.48 -10.72
CA ARG A 79 -7.47 -3.55 -11.87
C ARG A 79 -8.61 -2.53 -11.84
N LEU A 80 -9.84 -2.98 -11.61
CA LEU A 80 -11.02 -2.11 -11.60
C LEU A 80 -10.96 -1.06 -10.49
N SER A 81 -10.59 -1.45 -9.27
CA SER A 81 -10.45 -0.52 -8.13
C SER A 81 -9.36 0.53 -8.35
N THR A 82 -8.29 0.18 -9.08
CA THR A 82 -7.26 1.13 -9.51
C THR A 82 -7.84 2.15 -10.49
N ARG A 83 -8.53 1.69 -11.54
CA ARG A 83 -9.17 2.57 -12.54
C ARG A 83 -10.21 3.51 -11.92
N TRP A 84 -11.05 3.00 -11.02
CA TRP A 84 -12.02 3.83 -10.27
C TRP A 84 -11.31 4.92 -9.46
N SER A 85 -10.24 4.57 -8.76
CA SER A 85 -9.46 5.52 -7.96
C SER A 85 -8.81 6.60 -8.85
N GLU A 86 -8.22 6.21 -9.97
CA GLU A 86 -7.62 7.14 -10.94
C GLU A 86 -8.67 8.09 -11.52
N ARG A 87 -9.85 7.57 -11.87
CA ARG A 87 -10.96 8.37 -12.38
C ARG A 87 -11.43 9.40 -11.37
N MET A 88 -11.59 9.01 -10.09
CA MET A 88 -11.99 9.95 -9.04
C MET A 88 -10.90 10.98 -8.74
N ARG A 89 -9.62 10.59 -8.73
CA ARG A 89 -8.51 11.55 -8.54
C ARG A 89 -8.48 12.62 -9.64
N ALA A 90 -8.77 12.23 -10.88
CA ALA A 90 -8.82 13.14 -12.02
C ALA A 90 -10.13 13.95 -12.11
N ALA A 91 -11.17 13.60 -11.37
CA ALA A 91 -12.46 14.26 -11.44
C ALA A 91 -12.41 15.65 -10.81
N THR A 92 -12.98 16.63 -11.51
CA THR A 92 -13.29 17.95 -10.96
C THR A 92 -14.61 17.90 -10.18
N PRO A 93 -14.93 18.89 -9.33
CA PRO A 93 -16.24 18.96 -8.68
C PRO A 93 -17.41 18.93 -9.67
N ALA A 94 -17.26 19.57 -10.83
CA ALA A 94 -18.25 19.53 -11.91
C ALA A 94 -18.42 18.12 -12.51
N GLU A 95 -17.33 17.38 -12.67
CA GLU A 95 -17.38 16.00 -13.16
C GLU A 95 -18.04 15.06 -12.15
N LEU A 96 -17.83 15.25 -10.85
CA LEU A 96 -18.52 14.47 -9.80
C LEU A 96 -20.03 14.71 -9.77
N ALA A 97 -20.45 15.94 -10.07
CA ALA A 97 -21.86 16.32 -10.19
C ALA A 97 -22.49 15.93 -11.55
N ARG A 98 -21.68 15.51 -12.54
CA ARG A 98 -22.17 15.14 -13.87
C ARG A 98 -23.13 13.97 -13.78
N ARG A 99 -24.20 14.03 -14.58
CA ARG A 99 -25.10 12.89 -14.79
C ARG A 99 -24.53 11.92 -15.82
N VAL A 100 -24.51 10.65 -15.47
CA VAL A 100 -24.14 9.53 -16.32
C VAL A 100 -25.43 8.95 -16.87
N THR A 101 -25.57 8.93 -18.20
CA THR A 101 -26.73 8.38 -18.89
C THR A 101 -26.41 6.96 -19.36
N PHE A 102 -27.32 6.03 -19.11
CA PHE A 102 -27.13 4.61 -19.43
C PHE A 102 -28.50 3.90 -19.58
N GLN A 103 -28.50 2.67 -20.06
CA GLN A 103 -29.66 1.78 -20.01
C GLN A 103 -29.51 0.76 -18.86
N ASN A 104 -30.59 0.57 -18.10
CA ASN A 104 -30.61 -0.47 -17.07
C ASN A 104 -30.80 -1.87 -17.68
N SER A 105 -30.81 -2.91 -16.85
CA SER A 105 -30.97 -4.30 -17.31
C SER A 105 -32.32 -4.62 -17.97
N LYS A 106 -33.30 -3.71 -17.88
CA LYS A 106 -34.59 -3.79 -18.56
C LYS A 106 -34.64 -2.99 -19.87
N GLY A 107 -33.54 -2.34 -20.25
CA GLY A 107 -33.46 -1.47 -21.42
C GLY A 107 -33.99 -0.05 -21.20
N GLU A 108 -34.36 0.32 -19.97
CA GLU A 108 -34.92 1.64 -19.68
C GLU A 108 -33.81 2.68 -19.57
N ALA A 109 -34.01 3.84 -20.21
CA ALA A 109 -33.09 4.95 -20.14
C ALA A 109 -33.05 5.53 -18.72
N CYS A 110 -31.86 5.57 -18.14
CA CYS A 110 -31.58 6.07 -16.79
C CYS A 110 -30.53 7.17 -16.86
N SER A 111 -30.53 8.04 -15.86
CA SER A 111 -29.53 9.10 -15.72
C SER A 111 -29.32 9.36 -14.25
N ASP A 112 -28.10 9.12 -13.74
CA ASP A 112 -27.76 9.26 -12.33
C ASP A 112 -26.47 10.07 -12.15
N PRO A 113 -26.35 10.89 -11.09
CA PRO A 113 -25.11 11.62 -10.84
C PRO A 113 -23.97 10.66 -10.47
N LEU A 114 -22.75 10.96 -10.93
CA LEU A 114 -21.57 10.12 -10.69
C LEU A 114 -21.33 9.87 -9.19
N GLU A 115 -21.54 10.88 -8.34
CA GLU A 115 -21.47 10.71 -6.88
C GLU A 115 -22.45 9.67 -6.32
N ALA A 116 -23.66 9.53 -6.89
CA ALA A 116 -24.63 8.53 -6.46
C ALA A 116 -24.22 7.13 -6.91
N ILE A 117 -23.60 7.01 -8.09
CA ILE A 117 -23.06 5.73 -8.60
C ILE A 117 -21.93 5.24 -7.69
N VAL A 118 -20.99 6.10 -7.30
CA VAL A 118 -19.92 5.74 -6.36
C VAL A 118 -20.49 5.25 -5.04
N ARG A 119 -21.46 5.98 -4.47
CA ARG A 119 -22.12 5.59 -3.22
C ARG A 119 -22.87 4.25 -3.37
N HIS A 120 -23.56 4.06 -4.48
CA HIS A 120 -24.25 2.82 -4.80
C HIS A 120 -23.29 1.64 -4.83
N LEU A 121 -22.13 1.75 -5.49
CA LEU A 121 -21.13 0.67 -5.55
C LEU A 121 -20.72 0.18 -4.16
N VAL A 122 -20.42 1.10 -3.24
CA VAL A 122 -19.98 0.75 -1.88
C VAL A 122 -21.10 0.12 -1.05
N HIS A 123 -22.32 0.64 -1.16
CA HIS A 123 -23.48 0.07 -0.46
C HIS A 123 -23.88 -1.29 -1.01
N HIS A 124 -23.88 -1.44 -2.34
CA HIS A 124 -24.14 -2.70 -3.04
C HIS A 124 -23.10 -3.76 -2.66
N GLY A 125 -21.81 -3.40 -2.66
CA GLY A 125 -20.74 -4.25 -2.16
C GLY A 125 -20.99 -4.68 -0.71
N THR A 126 -21.36 -3.75 0.17
CA THR A 126 -21.65 -4.04 1.58
C THR A 126 -22.80 -5.04 1.74
N HIS A 127 -23.88 -4.89 0.99
CA HIS A 127 -25.01 -5.82 0.98
C HIS A 127 -24.57 -7.26 0.66
N HIS A 128 -23.80 -7.45 -0.41
CA HIS A 128 -23.33 -8.78 -0.81
C HIS A 128 -22.25 -9.34 0.11
N ARG A 129 -21.34 -8.50 0.63
CA ARG A 129 -20.34 -8.93 1.63
C ARG A 129 -21.01 -9.48 2.89
N GLY A 130 -22.11 -8.87 3.34
CA GLY A 130 -22.91 -9.38 4.45
C GLY A 130 -23.45 -10.79 4.20
N HIS A 131 -24.01 -11.03 3.01
CA HIS A 131 -24.48 -12.36 2.63
C HIS A 131 -23.34 -13.38 2.55
N ILE A 132 -22.20 -13.01 1.95
CA ILE A 132 -21.01 -13.87 1.89
C ILE A 132 -20.49 -14.20 3.31
N ALA A 133 -20.49 -13.24 4.23
CA ALA A 133 -20.09 -13.48 5.62
C ALA A 133 -21.00 -14.52 6.30
N SER A 134 -22.32 -14.48 6.05
CA SER A 134 -23.24 -15.51 6.54
C SER A 134 -22.96 -16.89 5.95
N LEU A 135 -22.64 -16.98 4.66
CA LEU A 135 -22.26 -18.25 4.00
C LEU A 135 -20.95 -18.81 4.56
N LEU A 136 -19.96 -17.94 4.80
CA LEU A 136 -18.70 -18.32 5.44
C LEU A 136 -18.95 -18.91 6.85
N ARG A 137 -19.81 -18.27 7.66
CA ARG A 137 -20.21 -18.81 8.98
C ARG A 137 -20.89 -20.16 8.88
N ALA A 138 -21.82 -20.31 7.93
CA ALA A 138 -22.52 -21.58 7.69
C ALA A 138 -21.56 -22.72 7.30
N SER A 139 -20.44 -22.40 6.64
CA SER A 139 -19.37 -23.36 6.33
C SER A 139 -18.41 -23.67 7.50
N GLY A 140 -18.66 -23.12 8.70
CA GLY A 140 -17.80 -23.28 9.87
C GLY A 140 -16.59 -22.34 9.92
N ALA A 141 -16.46 -21.41 8.97
CA ALA A 141 -15.40 -20.39 8.98
C ALA A 141 -15.80 -19.19 9.84
N THR A 142 -14.80 -18.47 10.36
CA THR A 142 -15.02 -17.16 11.02
C THR A 142 -14.71 -16.05 10.02
N PRO A 143 -15.71 -15.34 9.48
CA PRO A 143 -15.45 -14.23 8.55
C PRO A 143 -14.79 -13.05 9.28
N GLU A 144 -13.90 -12.36 8.58
CA GLU A 144 -13.32 -11.10 9.06
C GLU A 144 -14.42 -10.05 9.25
N ASN A 145 -14.26 -9.16 10.24
CA ASN A 145 -15.14 -8.02 10.39
C ASN A 145 -14.76 -6.94 9.37
N LEU A 146 -15.61 -6.76 8.36
CA LEU A 146 -15.40 -5.83 7.26
C LEU A 146 -16.19 -4.52 7.41
N ASP A 147 -16.68 -4.19 8.60
CA ASP A 147 -17.45 -2.96 8.84
C ASP A 147 -16.60 -1.71 8.56
N TYR A 148 -17.23 -0.67 8.03
CA TYR A 148 -16.59 0.62 7.76
C TYR A 148 -15.86 1.19 8.98
N ILE A 149 -16.41 1.05 10.18
CA ILE A 149 -15.78 1.55 11.41
C ILE A 149 -14.51 0.77 11.76
N VAL A 150 -14.44 -0.53 11.43
CA VAL A 150 -13.24 -1.35 11.62
C VAL A 150 -12.16 -0.88 10.66
N TRP A 151 -12.49 -0.68 9.39
CA TRP A 151 -11.56 -0.11 8.42
C TRP A 151 -11.10 1.29 8.82
N ARG A 152 -12.00 2.19 9.23
CA ARG A 152 -11.67 3.53 9.73
C ARG A 152 -10.70 3.48 10.91
N ARG A 153 -10.90 2.55 11.84
CA ARG A 153 -10.02 2.35 12.99
C ARG A 153 -8.68 1.74 12.56
N ALA A 154 -8.66 0.83 11.59
CA ALA A 154 -7.43 0.30 11.01
C ALA A 154 -6.64 1.43 10.33
N CYS A 155 -7.28 2.22 9.46
CA CYS A 155 -6.69 3.41 8.86
C CYS A 155 -6.27 4.43 9.89
N ALA A 156 -7.02 4.63 10.98
CA ALA A 156 -6.64 5.53 12.05
C ALA A 156 -5.50 4.98 12.90
N LYS A 157 -5.37 3.66 13.06
CA LYS A 157 -4.23 3.01 13.71
C LYS A 157 -3.00 3.00 12.82
N GLU A 158 -3.15 2.84 11.52
CA GLU A 158 -2.08 2.99 10.53
C GLU A 158 -1.68 4.46 10.41
N ALA A 159 -2.66 5.36 10.37
CA ALA A 159 -2.45 6.80 10.38
C ALA A 159 -1.90 7.26 11.73
N SER A 160 -2.29 6.69 12.87
CA SER A 160 -1.71 6.94 14.20
C SER A 160 -0.43 6.14 14.42
N ALA A 161 -0.12 5.12 13.65
CA ALA A 161 1.22 4.55 13.59
C ALA A 161 2.11 5.47 12.73
N SER A 162 1.51 6.18 11.76
CA SER A 162 2.18 7.20 10.94
C SER A 162 2.21 8.61 11.56
N ARG A 163 1.31 8.92 12.51
CA ARG A 163 1.09 10.24 13.16
C ARG A 163 1.29 10.21 14.68
N GLY A 164 1.21 9.04 15.31
CA GLY A 164 1.48 8.81 16.73
C GLY A 164 2.97 8.70 17.04
N GLY A 165 3.78 9.45 16.30
CA GLY A 165 4.88 10.19 16.92
C GLY A 165 4.29 11.30 17.81
N ALA A 166 3.69 10.92 18.95
CA ALA A 166 3.54 11.85 20.06
C ALA A 166 4.91 11.99 20.74
N ALA A 167 5.44 13.21 20.83
CA ALA A 167 6.65 13.49 21.59
C ALA A 167 6.34 13.59 23.10
N PRO A 168 7.31 13.41 24.02
CA PRO A 168 8.39 12.43 24.01
C PRO A 168 8.42 11.60 25.31
N THR A 169 8.74 10.31 25.21
CA THR A 169 9.67 9.68 26.17
C THR A 169 10.61 8.76 25.40
N SER A 170 11.80 9.32 25.14
CA SER A 170 13.06 8.78 24.58
C SER A 170 13.12 8.23 23.15
N SER A 171 13.70 9.09 22.28
CA SER A 171 14.36 8.92 20.97
C SER A 171 13.56 8.38 19.78
N ALA A 172 12.88 9.29 19.06
CA ALA A 172 12.55 9.06 17.66
C ALA A 172 13.84 8.99 16.84
N TRP A 173 14.11 7.83 16.25
CA TRP A 173 15.25 7.64 15.36
C TRP A 173 15.15 8.58 14.15
N LYS A 174 16.21 9.32 13.87
CA LYS A 174 16.42 10.05 12.62
C LYS A 174 16.97 9.12 11.56
N HIS A 175 16.70 9.40 10.28
CA HIS A 175 17.12 8.55 9.15
C HIS A 175 18.13 9.27 8.26
N PHE A 176 19.10 8.52 7.78
CA PHE A 176 20.24 9.05 7.04
C PHE A 176 20.56 8.19 5.84
N VAL A 177 20.84 8.85 4.71
CA VAL A 177 21.56 8.27 3.59
C VAL A 177 22.99 8.78 3.66
N ILE A 178 23.94 7.86 3.74
CA ILE A 178 25.36 8.15 3.81
C ILE A 178 25.99 7.66 2.51
N GLU A 179 26.62 8.57 1.80
CA GLU A 179 27.35 8.29 0.57
C GLU A 179 28.84 8.42 0.87
N SER A 180 29.63 7.40 0.56
CA SER A 180 31.08 7.45 0.64
C SER A 180 31.66 7.72 -0.75
N THR A 181 32.79 8.43 -0.81
CA THR A 181 33.61 8.54 -2.02
C THR A 181 34.99 8.03 -1.70
N TYR A 182 35.50 7.06 -2.46
CA TYR A 182 36.87 6.57 -2.29
C TYR A 182 37.88 7.57 -2.86
N LEU A 183 38.93 7.85 -2.08
CA LEU A 183 39.99 8.82 -2.39
C LEU A 183 41.30 8.13 -2.80
N VAL A 184 41.32 6.80 -2.77
CA VAL A 184 42.49 5.97 -3.10
C VAL A 184 42.09 4.84 -4.06
N PRO A 185 43.05 4.25 -4.79
CA PRO A 185 42.80 3.06 -5.62
C PRO A 185 42.22 1.88 -4.80
N LEU A 186 41.43 1.03 -5.47
CA LEU A 186 40.70 -0.07 -4.84
C LEU A 186 41.63 -1.07 -4.15
N GLU A 187 42.82 -1.30 -4.69
CA GLU A 187 43.82 -2.21 -4.13
C GLU A 187 44.26 -1.75 -2.73
N LYS A 188 44.38 -0.43 -2.54
CA LYS A 188 44.72 0.17 -1.25
C LYS A 188 43.51 0.13 -0.31
N LEU A 189 42.31 0.37 -0.83
CA LEU A 189 41.06 0.29 -0.06
C LEU A 189 40.82 -1.13 0.50
N ASP A 190 41.09 -2.15 -0.32
CA ASP A 190 40.84 -3.56 0.03
C ASP A 190 41.66 -4.02 1.24
N THR A 191 42.79 -3.37 1.53
CA THR A 191 43.60 -3.62 2.75
C THR A 191 42.84 -3.35 4.06
N LEU A 192 41.85 -2.45 4.04
CA LEU A 192 41.03 -2.10 5.20
C LEU A 192 39.59 -2.64 5.12
N LEU A 193 39.25 -3.34 4.04
CA LEU A 193 37.88 -3.79 3.77
C LEU A 193 37.34 -4.73 4.86
N ALA A 194 38.16 -5.64 5.37
CA ALA A 194 37.78 -6.55 6.44
C ALA A 194 37.45 -5.78 7.75
N ALA A 195 38.30 -4.81 8.11
CA ALA A 195 38.10 -3.97 9.28
C ALA A 195 36.87 -3.06 9.14
N HIS A 196 36.66 -2.47 7.95
CA HIS A 196 35.48 -1.67 7.65
C HIS A 196 34.18 -2.49 7.76
N ARG A 197 34.16 -3.71 7.21
CA ARG A 197 33.02 -4.63 7.33
C ARG A 197 32.73 -5.01 8.78
N ALA A 198 33.77 -5.29 9.57
CA ALA A 198 33.62 -5.58 10.99
C ALA A 198 33.03 -4.38 11.75
N HIS A 199 33.51 -3.16 11.46
CA HIS A 199 32.99 -1.92 12.03
C HIS A 199 31.50 -1.72 11.73
N LEU A 200 31.10 -1.83 10.45
CA LEU A 200 29.68 -1.73 10.08
C LEU A 200 28.85 -2.88 10.69
N GLY A 201 29.42 -4.08 10.82
CA GLY A 201 28.78 -5.23 11.47
C GLY A 201 28.31 -4.89 12.88
N THR A 202 29.14 -4.24 13.70
CA THR A 202 28.73 -3.80 15.04
C THR A 202 27.56 -2.80 15.01
N ALA A 203 27.46 -1.97 13.97
CA ALA A 203 26.37 -1.03 13.81
C ALA A 203 25.07 -1.71 13.32
N PHE A 204 25.17 -2.79 12.54
CA PHE A 204 24.03 -3.66 12.22
C PHE A 204 23.51 -4.39 13.47
N GLU A 205 24.39 -4.93 14.31
CA GLU A 205 24.01 -5.59 15.57
C GLU A 205 23.31 -4.64 16.54
N ARG A 206 23.70 -3.36 16.54
CA ARG A 206 23.05 -2.28 17.28
C ARG A 206 21.79 -1.73 16.62
N GLY A 207 21.37 -2.32 15.50
CA GLY A 207 20.19 -1.91 14.74
C GLY A 207 20.31 -0.55 14.04
N LEU A 208 21.48 0.08 13.99
CA LEU A 208 21.67 1.41 13.41
C LEU A 208 21.65 1.39 11.88
N LEU A 209 22.04 0.28 11.25
CA LEU A 209 22.12 0.17 9.79
C LEU A 209 21.02 -0.73 9.26
N LEU A 210 20.41 -0.33 8.15
CA LEU A 210 19.44 -1.15 7.40
C LEU A 210 20.10 -1.82 6.19
N ALA A 211 20.97 -1.10 5.50
CA ALA A 211 21.66 -1.59 4.32
C ALA A 211 23.00 -0.86 4.12
N SER A 212 23.98 -1.55 3.54
CA SER A 212 25.23 -0.95 3.09
C SER A 212 25.80 -1.71 1.89
N GLY A 213 26.43 -1.01 0.94
CA GLY A 213 27.08 -1.65 -0.20
C GLY A 213 27.92 -0.68 -1.04
N PRO A 214 28.72 -1.21 -1.99
CA PRO A 214 29.43 -0.37 -2.94
C PRO A 214 28.45 0.32 -3.90
N GLN A 215 28.82 1.51 -4.37
CA GLN A 215 28.16 2.14 -5.51
C GLN A 215 28.46 1.37 -6.81
N GLU A 216 27.60 1.52 -7.81
CA GLU A 216 27.83 1.06 -9.19
C GLU A 216 27.86 2.29 -10.11
N PRO A 217 29.03 2.72 -10.61
CA PRO A 217 30.35 2.08 -10.51
C PRO A 217 30.99 2.18 -9.11
N ARG A 218 31.90 1.24 -8.77
CA ARG A 218 32.59 1.08 -7.46
C ARG A 218 33.57 2.21 -7.14
N THR A 219 33.04 3.42 -7.03
CA THR A 219 33.74 4.69 -6.72
C THR A 219 33.50 5.15 -5.28
N GLY A 220 32.65 4.42 -4.56
CA GLY A 220 32.22 4.73 -3.21
C GLY A 220 31.28 3.66 -2.68
N GLY A 221 30.47 4.04 -1.71
CA GLY A 221 29.48 3.18 -1.07
C GLY A 221 28.25 3.95 -0.62
N VAL A 222 27.16 3.25 -0.39
CA VAL A 222 25.92 3.80 0.16
C VAL A 222 25.59 3.04 1.43
N ILE A 223 25.22 3.77 2.47
CA ILE A 223 24.77 3.21 3.74
C ILE A 223 23.43 3.89 4.09
N LEU A 224 22.43 3.08 4.41
CA LEU A 224 21.14 3.50 4.92
C LEU A 224 21.12 3.28 6.43
N ALA A 225 21.01 4.35 7.19
CA ALA A 225 21.22 4.35 8.63
C ALA A 225 20.10 5.07 9.38
N ARG A 226 19.98 4.76 10.66
CA ARG A 226 19.22 5.52 11.64
C ARG A 226 20.07 5.80 12.88
N ALA A 227 19.77 6.90 13.56
CA ALA A 227 20.45 7.28 14.80
C ALA A 227 19.58 8.23 15.62
N LYS A 228 19.86 8.37 16.91
CA LYS A 228 19.13 9.33 17.77
C LYS A 228 19.31 10.77 17.32
N ASP A 229 20.49 11.06 16.78
CA ASP A 229 20.90 12.37 16.27
C ASP A 229 21.99 12.22 15.20
N ARG A 230 22.35 13.34 14.59
CA ARG A 230 23.41 13.39 13.60
C ARG A 230 24.80 13.10 14.21
N ALA A 231 25.01 13.44 15.48
CA ALA A 231 26.30 13.26 16.15
C ALA A 231 26.66 11.77 16.32
N GLU A 232 25.67 10.90 16.52
CA GLU A 232 25.89 9.45 16.57
C GLU A 232 26.32 8.87 15.21
N ILE A 233 25.78 9.38 14.10
CA ILE A 233 26.27 9.03 12.76
C ILE A 233 27.69 9.55 12.56
N ASP A 234 27.96 10.80 12.91
CA ASP A 234 29.29 11.37 12.74
C ASP A 234 30.34 10.61 13.59
N ALA A 235 29.99 10.15 14.79
CA ALA A 235 30.85 9.32 15.63
C ALA A 235 31.07 7.92 15.02
N LEU A 236 30.03 7.29 14.45
CA LEU A 236 30.15 6.03 13.72
C LEU A 236 31.11 6.18 12.53
N LEU A 237 30.99 7.27 11.77
CA LEU A 237 31.83 7.52 10.59
C LEU A 237 33.25 7.92 10.96
N ALA A 238 33.46 8.66 12.04
CA ALA A 238 34.79 9.02 12.52
C ALA A 238 35.59 7.80 13.02
N ALA A 239 34.90 6.76 13.49
CA ALA A 239 35.51 5.49 13.91
C ALA A 239 35.80 4.53 12.75
N ASP A 240 35.24 4.79 11.56
CA ASP A 240 35.39 3.94 10.38
C ASP A 240 36.88 3.87 9.94
N PRO A 241 37.45 2.66 9.75
CA PRO A 241 38.79 2.49 9.20
C PRO A 241 39.05 3.26 7.90
N PHE A 242 38.07 3.36 7.01
CA PHE A 242 38.20 4.12 5.76
C PHE A 242 38.35 5.62 6.02
N GLN A 243 37.57 6.19 6.94
CA GLN A 243 37.66 7.62 7.28
C GLN A 243 38.96 7.93 8.04
N ARG A 244 39.32 7.09 9.03
CA ARG A 244 40.53 7.30 9.85
C ARG A 244 41.82 7.25 9.03
N ALA A 245 41.85 6.41 7.99
CA ALA A 245 42.97 6.33 7.06
C ALA A 245 42.94 7.40 5.95
N GLY A 246 41.87 8.20 5.87
CA GLY A 246 41.65 9.18 4.79
C GLY A 246 41.39 8.53 3.43
N PHE A 247 40.92 7.28 3.41
CA PHE A 247 40.66 6.52 2.17
C PHE A 247 39.28 6.78 1.60
N SER A 248 38.33 7.24 2.43
CA SER A 248 37.04 7.74 1.96
C SER A 248 36.69 9.07 2.62
N ARG A 249 35.75 9.77 2.00
CA ARG A 249 35.00 10.86 2.62
C ARG A 249 33.52 10.51 2.59
N TYR A 250 32.78 11.00 3.59
CA TYR A 250 31.34 10.79 3.69
C TYR A 250 30.53 12.06 3.44
N ARG A 251 29.44 11.92 2.70
CA ARG A 251 28.32 12.86 2.65
C ARG A 251 27.15 12.23 3.38
N VAL A 252 26.58 12.95 4.33
CA VAL A 252 25.45 12.46 5.13
C VAL A 252 24.25 13.35 4.86
N THR A 253 23.15 12.73 4.43
CA THR A 253 21.86 13.39 4.18
C THR A 253 20.84 12.86 5.18
N GLU A 254 20.38 13.74 6.07
CA GLU A 254 19.23 13.46 6.94
C GLU A 254 17.94 13.56 6.11
N PHE A 255 17.01 12.63 6.30
CA PHE A 255 15.70 12.69 5.64
C PHE A 255 14.58 12.17 6.53
N VAL A 256 13.35 12.59 6.22
CA VAL A 256 12.13 12.13 6.90
C VAL A 256 11.38 11.20 5.94
N PRO A 257 11.35 9.88 6.19
CA PRO A 257 10.61 8.95 5.35
C PRO A 257 9.09 9.16 5.54
N VAL A 258 8.39 9.51 4.45
CA VAL A 258 6.92 9.75 4.47
C VAL A 258 6.12 8.52 4.02
N LYS A 259 6.72 7.68 3.17
CA LYS A 259 6.12 6.43 2.67
C LYS A 259 7.14 5.30 2.77
N THR A 260 6.80 4.23 3.47
CA THR A 260 7.72 3.14 3.79
C THR A 260 7.05 1.80 3.60
N SER A 261 7.84 0.76 3.32
CA SER A 261 7.37 -0.62 3.45
C SER A 261 7.21 -0.99 4.93
N GLU A 262 6.49 -2.08 5.20
CA GLU A 262 6.34 -2.61 6.57
C GLU A 262 7.69 -2.97 7.19
N SER A 263 8.61 -3.55 6.42
CA SER A 263 9.95 -3.92 6.91
C SER A 263 10.79 -2.71 7.30
N PHE A 264 10.67 -1.59 6.57
CA PHE A 264 11.34 -0.35 6.95
C PHE A 264 10.70 0.22 8.22
N ALA A 265 9.37 0.26 8.30
CA ALA A 265 8.67 0.73 9.49
C ALA A 265 9.04 -0.08 10.74
N ALA A 266 9.07 -1.41 10.64
CA ALA A 266 9.50 -2.30 11.73
C ALA A 266 10.95 -2.00 12.16
N TRP A 267 11.86 -1.80 11.20
CA TRP A 267 13.22 -1.40 11.50
C TRP A 267 13.28 -0.07 12.25
N THR A 268 12.40 0.91 11.98
CA THR A 268 12.40 2.19 12.70
C THR A 268 11.89 2.11 14.14
N THR A 269 11.10 1.08 14.49
CA THR A 269 10.42 0.97 15.78
C THR A 269 11.10 0.04 16.79
N HIS A 270 11.94 -0.89 16.33
CA HIS A 270 12.65 -1.82 17.22
C HIS A 270 14.03 -1.28 17.56
N ALA A 271 14.36 -1.12 18.85
CA ALA A 271 15.73 -0.88 19.30
C ALA A 271 16.50 -2.20 19.33
#